data_AF-A0A218QWM3-F1
#
_entry.id   AF-A0A218QWM3-F1
#
_cell.length_a   1.000
_cell.length_b   1.000
_cell.length_c   1.000
_cell.angle_alpha   90.00
_cell.angle_beta   90.00
_cell.angle_gamma   90.00
#
_symmetry.space_group_name_H-M   'P 1'
#
loop_
_entity.id
_entity.type
_entity.pdbx_description
1 polymer ?
#
loop_
_entity_poly.entity_id
_entity_poly.type
_entity_poly.pdbx_seq_one_letter_code
_entity_poly.pdbx_strand_id
1 'polypeptide(L)'
;MTPEDSQRLEACLVEAAEILYRNTQTEELKSFESLEKAVRTKMKRASKSKNCFFFIKQVTGTEKGRKRIVKSVLGKVIVTDKQAQVLGLKPYSQLSPLFEKNCLLLSGNESFQDSEKDLLLH
;
A
#
# COMPACT_ATOMS: atom_id res chain seq x y z
N MET A 1 18.75 5.63 -9.01
CA MET A 1 19.28 5.19 -7.70
C MET A 1 20.76 4.92 -7.92
N THR A 2 21.63 5.53 -7.13
CA THR A 2 23.07 5.27 -7.29
C THR A 2 23.40 3.85 -6.83
N PRO A 3 24.52 3.25 -7.27
CA PRO A 3 24.94 1.93 -6.79
C PRO A 3 25.07 1.87 -5.26
N GLU A 4 25.61 2.94 -4.67
CA GLU A 4 25.75 3.09 -3.22
C GLU A 4 24.39 3.12 -2.51
N ASP A 5 23.42 3.88 -3.02
CA ASP A 5 22.06 3.90 -2.48
C ASP A 5 21.37 2.53 -2.58
N SER A 6 21.61 1.79 -3.66
CA SER A 6 21.03 0.46 -3.86
C SER A 6 21.57 -0.53 -2.82
N GLN A 7 22.89 -0.56 -2.61
CA GLN A 7 23.52 -1.42 -1.61
C GLN A 7 23.03 -1.11 -0.20
N ARG A 8 22.92 0.19 0.14
CA ARG A 8 22.40 0.61 1.44
C ARG A 8 20.94 0.22 1.62
N LEU A 9 20.12 0.37 0.58
CA LEU A 9 18.72 -0.05 0.62
C LEU A 9 18.59 -1.57 0.81
N GLU A 10 19.39 -2.36 0.10
CA GLU A 10 19.43 -3.83 0.26
C GLU A 10 19.82 -4.23 1.68
N ALA A 11 20.87 -3.63 2.26
CA ALA A 11 21.27 -3.88 3.63
C ALA A 11 20.12 -3.59 4.61
N CYS A 12 19.44 -2.45 4.46
CA CYS A 12 18.28 -2.11 5.28
C CYS A 12 17.11 -3.10 5.12
N LEU A 13 16.89 -3.65 3.92
CA LEU A 13 15.86 -4.65 3.67
C LEU A 13 16.18 -5.99 4.35
N VAL A 14 17.45 -6.40 4.34
CA VAL A 14 17.93 -7.61 5.04
C VAL A 14 17.75 -7.44 6.55
N GLU A 15 18.18 -6.31 7.11
CA GLU A 15 17.99 -6.00 8.53
C GLU A 15 16.50 -6.01 8.91
N ALA A 16 15.64 -5.40 8.09
CA ALA A 16 14.20 -5.43 8.30
C ALA A 16 13.65 -6.86 8.26
N ALA A 17 14.11 -7.69 7.33
CA ALA A 17 13.69 -9.09 7.22
C ALA A 17 14.07 -9.89 8.47
N GLU A 18 15.29 -9.71 9.01
CA GLU A 18 15.70 -10.34 10.26
C GLU A 18 14.82 -9.93 11.44
N ILE A 19 14.51 -8.64 11.58
CA ILE A 19 13.62 -8.13 12.63
C ILE A 19 12.23 -8.77 12.49
N LEU A 20 11.69 -8.84 11.28
CA LEU A 20 10.39 -9.47 11.04
C LEU A 20 10.40 -10.96 11.36
N TYR A 21 11.45 -11.68 10.99
CA TYR A 21 11.62 -13.10 11.28
C TYR A 21 11.65 -13.39 12.79
N ARG A 22 12.46 -12.62 13.56
CA ARG A 22 12.53 -12.75 15.03
C ARG A 22 11.17 -12.53 15.72
N ASN A 23 10.26 -11.79 15.09
CA ASN A 23 8.91 -11.54 15.57
C ASN A 23 7.86 -12.45 14.91
N THR A 24 8.27 -13.61 14.38
CA THR A 24 7.41 -14.59 13.73
C THR A 24 7.34 -15.88 14.53
N GLN A 25 6.12 -16.31 14.84
CA GLN A 25 5.89 -17.57 15.52
C GLN A 25 6.13 -18.72 14.54
N THR A 26 6.71 -19.82 15.00
CA THR A 26 7.01 -21.01 14.18
C THR A 26 5.77 -21.59 13.50
N GLU A 27 4.60 -21.39 14.11
CA GLU A 27 3.27 -21.76 13.59
C GLU A 27 2.90 -21.03 12.28
N GLU A 28 3.41 -19.82 12.07
CA GLU A 28 3.17 -19.01 10.87
C GLU A 28 4.10 -19.38 9.70
N LEU A 29 5.02 -20.34 9.89
CA LEU A 29 6.06 -20.74 8.94
C LEU A 29 5.94 -22.19 8.45
N LYS A 30 4.76 -22.80 8.63
CA LYS A 30 4.53 -24.24 8.39
C LYS A 30 4.33 -24.60 6.91
N SER A 31 3.99 -23.64 6.07
CA SER A 31 3.76 -23.82 4.64
C SER A 31 4.22 -22.59 3.87
N PHE A 32 4.45 -22.75 2.57
CA PHE A 32 4.81 -21.63 1.70
C PHE A 32 3.74 -20.53 1.74
N GLU A 33 2.46 -20.91 1.69
CA GLU A 33 1.34 -19.96 1.76
C GLU A 33 1.29 -19.19 3.10
N SER A 34 1.51 -19.88 4.22
CA SER A 34 1.52 -19.24 5.54
C SER A 34 2.71 -18.29 5.70
N LEU A 35 3.88 -18.68 5.18
CA LEU A 35 5.08 -17.84 5.12
C LEU A 35 4.83 -16.57 4.29
N GLU A 36 4.28 -16.70 3.08
CA GLU A 36 3.97 -15.55 2.23
C GLU A 36 2.98 -14.59 2.91
N LYS A 37 1.92 -15.14 3.51
CA LYS A 37 0.94 -14.36 4.29
C LYS A 37 1.60 -13.64 5.46
N ALA A 38 2.49 -14.32 6.20
CA ALA A 38 3.20 -13.75 7.34
C ALA A 38 4.12 -12.61 6.91
N VAL A 39 4.99 -12.84 5.92
CA VAL A 39 5.92 -11.83 5.37
C VAL A 39 5.14 -10.63 4.84
N ARG A 40 4.12 -10.85 3.99
CA ARG A 40 3.31 -9.76 3.42
C ARG A 40 2.60 -8.94 4.49
N THR A 41 1.99 -9.60 5.47
CA THR A 41 1.26 -8.92 6.55
C THR A 41 2.20 -8.10 7.42
N LYS A 42 3.36 -8.65 7.76
CA LYS A 42 4.37 -8.00 8.61
C LYS A 42 5.06 -6.85 7.90
N MET A 43 5.47 -7.05 6.66
CA MET A 43 6.03 -5.99 5.83
C MET A 43 5.02 -4.85 5.66
N LYS A 44 3.75 -5.16 5.38
CA LYS A 44 2.67 -4.16 5.28
C LYS A 44 2.44 -3.42 6.60
N ARG A 45 2.56 -4.10 7.76
CA ARG A 45 2.45 -3.48 9.10
C ARG A 45 3.64 -2.58 9.41
N ALA A 46 4.86 -3.03 9.14
CA ALA A 46 6.09 -2.29 9.38
C ALA A 46 6.22 -1.07 8.45
N SER A 47 5.86 -1.25 7.18
CA SER A 47 5.90 -0.21 6.14
C SER A 47 4.70 0.75 6.19
N LYS A 48 3.75 0.57 7.12
CA LYS A 48 2.53 1.40 7.26
C LYS A 48 2.85 2.88 7.03
N SER A 49 2.46 3.41 5.88
CA SER A 49 2.34 4.83 5.52
C SER A 49 3.54 5.76 5.74
N LYS A 50 4.61 5.36 6.45
CA LYS A 50 5.74 6.23 6.82
C LYS A 50 6.51 6.70 5.59
N ASN A 51 6.75 5.80 4.65
CA ASN A 51 7.39 6.14 3.38
C ASN A 51 6.51 7.12 2.59
N CYS A 52 5.21 6.84 2.49
CA CYS A 52 4.26 7.73 1.81
C CYS A 52 4.20 9.11 2.48
N PHE A 53 4.19 9.17 3.82
CA PHE A 53 4.22 10.42 4.58
C PHE A 53 5.50 11.22 4.32
N PHE A 54 6.66 10.57 4.27
CA PHE A 54 7.92 11.23 3.93
C PHE A 54 7.87 11.88 2.55
N PHE A 55 7.45 11.15 1.51
CA PHE A 55 7.31 11.69 0.17
C PHE A 55 6.28 12.82 0.09
N ILE A 56 5.12 12.66 0.74
CA ILE A 56 4.11 13.72 0.81
C ILE A 56 4.71 14.98 1.43
N LYS A 57 5.43 14.86 2.54
CA LYS A 57 6.08 16.00 3.21
C LYS A 57 7.11 16.68 2.32
N GLN A 58 7.97 15.91 1.65
CA GLN A 58 9.00 16.46 0.76
C GLN A 58 8.40 17.19 -0.45
N VAL A 59 7.36 16.62 -1.07
CA VAL A 59 6.72 17.20 -2.27
C VAL A 59 5.87 18.43 -1.91
N THR A 60 5.17 18.40 -0.78
CA THR A 60 4.22 19.46 -0.41
C THR A 60 4.83 20.59 0.41
N GLY A 61 5.95 20.33 1.11
CA GLY A 61 6.63 21.32 1.96
C GLY A 61 5.78 21.86 3.13
N THR A 62 4.62 21.28 3.42
CA THR A 62 3.67 21.79 4.43
C THR A 62 2.96 20.66 5.14
N GLU A 63 2.66 20.87 6.42
CA GLU A 63 1.81 19.99 7.25
C GLU A 63 0.61 20.77 7.82
N LYS A 64 0.32 21.95 7.26
CA LYS A 64 -0.76 22.82 7.77
C LYS A 64 -2.12 22.40 7.21
N GLY A 65 -3.13 22.41 8.07
CA GLY A 65 -4.54 22.19 7.70
C GLY A 65 -5.19 21.05 8.49
N ARG A 66 -6.47 20.78 8.21
CA ARG A 66 -7.17 19.67 8.85
C ARG A 66 -6.61 18.36 8.32
N LYS A 67 -6.38 17.41 9.23
CA LYS A 67 -5.97 16.04 8.88
C LYS A 67 -7.19 15.24 8.45
N ARG A 68 -7.06 14.51 7.34
CA ARG A 68 -8.05 13.51 6.89
C ARG A 68 -7.36 12.21 6.52
N ILE A 69 -8.11 11.11 6.59
CA ILE A 69 -7.62 9.77 6.26
C ILE A 69 -8.09 9.41 4.85
N VAL A 70 -7.14 9.05 3.99
CA VAL A 70 -7.40 8.54 2.65
C VAL A 70 -7.04 7.05 2.60
N LYS A 71 -7.96 6.22 2.13
CA LYS A 71 -7.72 4.80 1.85
C LYS A 71 -6.97 4.69 0.53
N SER A 72 -5.78 4.10 0.57
CA SER A 72 -4.92 3.90 -0.59
C SER A 72 -4.50 2.44 -0.72
N VAL A 73 -3.87 2.11 -1.85
CA VAL A 73 -3.22 0.80 -2.08
C VAL A 73 -2.18 0.49 -1.00
N LEU A 74 -1.50 1.53 -0.50
CA LEU A 74 -0.49 1.43 0.57
C LEU A 74 -1.10 1.33 1.98
N GLY A 75 -2.43 1.34 2.08
CA GLY A 75 -3.17 1.39 3.34
C GLY A 75 -3.72 2.79 3.65
N LYS A 76 -4.04 3.04 4.92
CA LYS A 76 -4.57 4.33 5.38
C LYS A 76 -3.44 5.37 5.42
N VAL A 77 -3.61 6.46 4.69
CA VAL A 77 -2.66 7.59 4.64
C VAL A 77 -3.33 8.82 5.23
N ILE A 78 -2.62 9.52 6.12
CA ILE A 78 -3.08 10.78 6.70
C ILE A 78 -2.53 11.91 5.85
N VAL A 79 -3.42 12.78 5.37
CA VAL A 79 -3.07 13.93 4.53
C VAL A 79 -3.75 15.16 5.10
N THR A 80 -3.08 16.31 5.07
CA THR A 80 -3.67 17.61 5.45
C THR A 80 -4.34 18.29 4.26
N ASP A 81 -5.27 19.20 4.49
CA ASP A 81 -6.00 19.88 3.39
C ASP A 81 -5.07 20.57 2.39
N LYS A 82 -4.01 21.25 2.86
CA LYS A 82 -3.05 21.90 1.96
C LYS A 82 -2.24 20.89 1.16
N GLN A 83 -1.84 19.79 1.78
CA GLN A 83 -1.18 18.69 1.07
C GLN A 83 -2.11 18.07 0.03
N ALA A 84 -3.38 17.89 0.36
CA ALA A 84 -4.39 17.34 -0.55
C ALA A 84 -4.61 18.26 -1.77
N GLN A 85 -4.65 19.57 -1.58
CA GLN A 85 -4.74 20.55 -2.67
C GLN A 85 -3.53 20.48 -3.60
N VAL A 86 -2.30 20.48 -3.04
CA VAL A 86 -1.07 20.39 -3.82
C VAL A 86 -1.01 19.07 -4.62
N LEU A 87 -1.44 17.97 -4.03
CA LEU A 87 -1.44 16.65 -4.65
C LEU A 87 -2.66 16.38 -5.56
N GLY A 88 -3.55 17.36 -5.76
CA GLY A 88 -4.73 17.22 -6.61
C GLY A 88 -5.77 16.20 -6.10
N LEU A 89 -5.79 15.93 -4.79
CA LEU A 89 -6.80 15.06 -4.20
C LEU A 89 -8.15 15.77 -4.14
N LYS A 90 -9.18 15.14 -4.74
CA LYS A 90 -10.56 15.67 -4.74
C LYS A 90 -11.03 16.02 -3.32
N PRO A 91 -11.78 17.12 -3.13
CA PRO A 91 -12.44 17.41 -1.86
C PRO A 91 -13.37 16.24 -1.45
N TYR A 92 -13.45 15.96 -0.15
CA TYR A 92 -14.32 14.93 0.44
C TYR A 92 -14.07 13.48 -0.02
N SER A 93 -13.08 13.21 -0.87
CA SER A 93 -12.77 11.85 -1.29
C SER A 93 -12.10 11.05 -0.17
N GLN A 94 -12.64 9.87 0.10
CA GLN A 94 -12.05 8.93 1.06
C GLN A 94 -11.07 7.96 0.40
N LEU A 95 -11.09 7.84 -0.93
CA LEU A 95 -10.26 6.92 -1.70
C LEU A 95 -9.18 7.68 -2.46
N SER A 96 -7.99 7.08 -2.54
CA SER A 96 -6.94 7.58 -3.44
C SER A 96 -7.28 7.28 -4.90
N PRO A 97 -6.90 8.14 -5.86
CA PRO A 97 -7.23 7.94 -7.28
C PRO A 97 -6.79 6.59 -7.84
N LEU A 98 -5.60 6.12 -7.47
CA LEU A 98 -5.09 4.82 -7.91
C LEU A 98 -5.92 3.66 -7.34
N PHE A 99 -6.32 3.76 -6.08
CA PHE A 99 -7.14 2.74 -5.44
C PHE A 99 -8.54 2.67 -6.08
N GLU A 100 -9.14 3.82 -6.40
CA GLU A 100 -10.41 3.90 -7.12
C GLU A 100 -10.33 3.24 -8.51
N LYS A 101 -9.29 3.53 -9.29
CA LYS A 101 -9.06 2.89 -10.60
C LYS A 101 -8.92 1.37 -10.48
N ASN A 102 -8.16 0.89 -9.49
CA ASN A 102 -7.98 -0.55 -9.29
C ASN A 102 -9.30 -1.25 -8.93
N CYS A 103 -10.15 -0.62 -8.10
CA CYS A 103 -11.48 -1.15 -7.80
C CYS A 103 -12.35 -1.24 -9.06
N LEU A 104 -12.35 -0.21 -9.90
CA LEU A 104 -13.12 -0.21 -11.15
C LEU A 104 -12.65 -1.30 -12.13
N LEU A 105 -11.34 -1.50 -12.26
CA LEU A 105 -10.79 -2.55 -13.12
C LEU A 105 -11.18 -3.95 -12.62
N LEU A 106 -11.11 -4.18 -11.30
CA LEU A 106 -11.53 -5.45 -10.71
C LEU A 106 -13.02 -5.71 -10.95
N SER A 107 -13.88 -4.72 -10.68
CA SER A 107 -15.32 -4.84 -10.92
C SER A 107 -15.66 -5.08 -12.39
N GLY A 108 -14.94 -4.43 -13.32
CA GLY A 108 -15.11 -4.68 -14.75
C GLY A 108 -14.77 -6.12 -15.12
N ASN A 109 -13.60 -6.61 -14.70
CA ASN A 109 -13.16 -7.97 -15.01
C ASN A 109 -14.10 -9.05 -14.43
N GLU A 110 -14.54 -8.88 -13.18
CA GLU A 110 -15.51 -9.79 -12.55
C GLU A 110 -16.83 -9.82 -13.33
N SER A 111 -17.36 -8.65 -13.71
CA SER A 111 -18.58 -8.56 -14.50
C SER A 111 -18.48 -9.26 -15.86
N PHE A 112 -17.33 -9.15 -16.55
CA PHE A 112 -17.13 -9.85 -17.82
C PHE A 112 -17.01 -11.36 -17.64
N GLN A 113 -16.29 -11.83 -16.62
CA GLN A 113 -16.16 -13.26 -16.31
C GLN A 113 -17.50 -13.89 -15.96
N ASP A 114 -18.34 -13.18 -15.20
CA ASP A 114 -19.68 -13.67 -14.86
C ASP A 114 -20.59 -13.71 -16.09
N SER A 115 -20.51 -12.69 -16.96
CA SER A 115 -21.24 -12.70 -18.24
C SER A 115 -20.83 -13.87 -19.15
N GLU A 116 -19.54 -14.25 -19.17
CA GLU A 116 -19.04 -15.40 -19.93
C GLU A 116 -19.58 -16.73 -19.38
N LYS A 117 -19.62 -16.90 -18.05
CA LYS A 117 -20.20 -18.10 -17.41
C LYS A 117 -21.68 -18.24 -17.74
N ASP A 118 -22.43 -17.13 -17.74
CA ASP A 118 -23.86 -17.13 -18.08
C ASP A 118 -24.11 -17.59 -19.52
N LEU A 119 -23.24 -17.22 -20.47
CA LEU A 119 -23.33 -17.68 -21.87
C LEU A 119 -22.99 -19.17 -22.03
N LEU A 120 -22.09 -19.72 -21.21
CA LEU A 120 -21.64 -21.11 -21.27
C LEU A 120 -22.57 -22.09 -20.54
N LEU A 121 -23.47 -21.59 -19.69
CA LEU A 121 -24.46 -22.37 -18.94
C LEU A 121 -25.78 -22.58 -19.71
N HIS A 122 -25.89 -22.07 -20.94
CA HIS A 122 -26.99 -22.28 -21.88
C HIS A 122 -26.57 -23.18 -23.05
#